data_AF-A0A2K8T642-F1
#
_entry.id   AF-A0A2K8T642-F1
#
_cell.length_a   1.000
_cell.length_b   1.000
_cell.length_c   1.000
_cell.angle_alpha   90.00
_cell.angle_beta   90.00
_cell.angle_gamma   90.00
#
_symmetry.space_group_name_H-M   'P 1'
#
loop_
_entity.id
_entity.type
_entity.pdbx_description
1 polymer ?
#
loop_
_entity_poly.entity_id
_entity_poly.type
_entity_poly.pdbx_seq_one_letter_code
_entity_poly.pdbx_strand_id
1 'polypeptide(L)' 'MDSDISNTVLANSSTKMVLGVDQVEVTKVARRFRFAVNLIANLQPLEALIRMDNEGFHTKIKPFYQRV' A
#
# COMPACT_ATOMS: atom_id res chain seq x y z
N MET A 1 10.06 14.44 12.31
CA MET A 1 9.68 14.91 10.97
C MET A 1 8.32 14.34 10.66
N ASP A 2 7.34 15.22 10.59
CA ASP A 2 5.94 14.89 10.36
C ASP A 2 5.81 14.14 9.05
N SER A 3 5.05 13.05 9.11
CA SER A 3 4.53 12.48 7.91
C SER A 3 3.38 13.36 7.42
N ASP A 4 3.39 13.81 6.16
CA ASP A 4 2.38 14.74 5.59
C ASP A 4 0.92 14.26 5.68
N ILE A 5 0.69 13.00 6.10
CA ILE A 5 -0.64 12.42 6.33
C ILE A 5 -0.77 12.03 7.80
N SER A 6 -1.81 12.51 8.49
CA SER A 6 -2.03 12.18 9.90
C SER A 6 -2.43 10.71 10.08
N ASN A 7 -2.08 10.13 11.24
CA ASN A 7 -2.51 8.78 11.59
C ASN A 7 -4.04 8.65 11.69
N THR A 8 -4.73 9.74 12.03
CA THR A 8 -6.20 9.80 12.09
C THR A 8 -6.83 9.62 10.71
N VAL A 9 -6.28 10.30 9.68
CA VAL A 9 -6.75 10.13 8.30
C VAL A 9 -6.59 8.67 7.87
N LEU A 10 -5.42 8.08 8.09
CA LEU A 10 -5.18 6.68 7.77
C LEU A 10 -6.10 5.73 8.53
N ALA A 11 -6.36 5.97 9.82
CA ALA A 11 -7.26 5.14 10.62
C ALA A 11 -8.70 5.18 10.06
N ASN A 12 -9.16 6.33 9.57
CA ASN A 12 -10.53 6.55 9.13
C ASN A 12 -10.77 6.26 7.63
N SER A 13 -9.71 6.07 6.83
CA SER A 13 -9.88 5.66 5.43
C SER A 13 -10.34 4.20 5.34
N SER A 14 -11.51 3.94 4.76
CA SER A 14 -11.99 2.56 4.48
C SER A 14 -11.09 1.83 3.49
N THR A 15 -10.60 2.54 2.47
CA THR A 15 -9.71 2.00 1.44
C THR A 15 -8.30 2.57 1.57
N LYS A 16 -7.30 1.70 1.49
CA LYS A 16 -5.86 2.04 1.48
C LYS A 16 -5.19 1.28 0.35
N MET A 17 -4.30 1.94 -0.39
CA MET A 17 -3.48 1.31 -1.42
C MET A 17 -2.01 1.59 -1.14
N VAL A 18 -1.18 0.55 -1.22
CA VAL A 18 0.27 0.64 -1.12
C VAL A 18 0.88 0.07 -2.39
N LEU A 19 1.71 0.87 -3.05
CA LEU A 19 2.57 0.44 -4.16
C LEU A 19 3.90 -0.05 -3.59
N GLY A 20 4.73 -0.67 -4.44
CA GLY A 20 6.11 -1.00 -4.08
C GLY A 20 6.87 0.25 -3.59
N VAL A 21 7.60 0.10 -2.49
CA VAL A 21 8.44 1.14 -1.88
C VAL A 21 9.86 0.61 -1.72
N ASP A 22 10.81 1.52 -1.48
CA ASP A 22 12.18 1.12 -1.17
C ASP A 22 12.24 0.20 0.06
N GLN A 23 13.17 -0.77 0.04
CA GLN A 23 13.35 -1.76 1.11
C GLN A 23 13.56 -1.11 2.49
N VAL A 24 14.22 0.05 2.56
CA VAL A 24 14.44 0.75 3.83
C VAL A 24 13.16 1.32 4.44
N GLU A 25 12.13 1.56 3.63
CA GLU A 25 10.84 2.14 4.06
C GLU A 25 9.77 1.06 4.36
N VAL A 26 9.98 -0.19 3.97
CA VAL A 26 8.97 -1.28 4.04
C VAL A 26 8.39 -1.40 5.45
N THR A 27 9.22 -1.46 6.50
CA THR A 27 8.75 -1.63 7.89
C THR A 27 7.88 -0.46 8.34
N LYS A 28 8.26 0.77 7.97
CA LYS A 28 7.55 2.00 8.33
C LYS A 28 6.20 2.06 7.60
N VAL A 29 6.17 1.74 6.31
CA VAL A 29 4.95 1.69 5.51
C VAL A 29 4.02 0.58 5.98
N ALA A 30 4.54 -0.64 6.22
CA ALA A 30 3.79 -1.78 6.71
C ALA A 30 3.05 -1.47 8.02
N ARG A 31 3.76 -0.90 9.00
CA ARG A 31 3.16 -0.50 10.28
C ARG A 31 2.08 0.56 10.10
N ARG A 32 2.34 1.56 9.26
CA ARG A 32 1.48 2.72 9.08
C ARG A 32 0.19 2.40 8.32
N PHE A 33 0.27 1.52 7.32
CA PHE A 33 -0.85 1.10 6.50
C PHE A 33 -1.47 -0.24 6.91
N ARG A 34 -0.91 -0.90 7.95
CA ARG A 34 -1.36 -2.17 8.52
C ARG A 34 -1.34 -3.33 7.52
N PHE A 35 -0.21 -3.47 6.83
CA PHE A 35 0.10 -4.61 5.96
C PHE A 35 1.23 -5.45 6.55
N ALA A 36 1.33 -6.71 6.13
CA ALA A 36 2.46 -7.55 6.50
C ALA A 36 3.73 -7.10 5.73
N VAL A 37 4.84 -7.00 6.45
CA VAL A 37 6.14 -6.51 5.93
C VAL A 37 6.58 -7.30 4.70
N ASN A 38 6.48 -8.64 4.76
CA ASN A 38 6.86 -9.54 3.68
C ASN A 38 6.02 -9.34 2.40
N LEU A 39 4.76 -8.92 2.52
CA LEU A 39 3.92 -8.69 1.33
C LEU A 39 4.36 -7.42 0.60
N ILE A 40 4.67 -6.34 1.33
CA ILE A 40 5.15 -5.10 0.71
C ILE A 40 6.55 -5.30 0.11
N ALA A 41 7.45 -5.96 0.84
CA ALA A 41 8.83 -6.19 0.40
C ALA A 41 8.93 -6.95 -0.94
N ASN A 42 7.93 -7.79 -1.24
CA ASN A 42 7.90 -8.66 -2.40
C ASN A 42 7.03 -8.13 -3.56
N LEU A 43 6.43 -6.93 -3.42
CA LEU A 43 5.65 -6.32 -4.50
C LEU A 43 6.50 -6.15 -5.75
N GLN A 44 6.03 -6.71 -6.87
CA GLN A 44 6.66 -6.53 -8.16
C GLN A 44 6.22 -5.20 -8.79
N PRO A 45 6.95 -4.69 -9.81
CA PRO A 45 6.50 -3.55 -10.59
C PRO A 45 5.06 -3.76 -11.10
N LEU A 46 4.25 -2.70 -11.03
CA LEU A 46 2.82 -2.72 -11.37
C LEU A 46 1.98 -3.64 -10.48
N GLU A 47 2.40 -3.89 -9.25
CA GLU A 47 1.56 -4.53 -8.23
C GLU A 47 1.26 -3.57 -7.08
N ALA A 48 0.14 -3.84 -6.41
CA ALA A 48 -0.27 -3.09 -5.22
C ALA A 48 -0.93 -4.00 -4.19
N LEU A 49 -0.81 -3.61 -2.93
CA LEU A 49 -1.67 -4.12 -1.86
C LEU A 49 -2.78 -3.12 -1.61
N ILE A 50 -4.02 -3.59 -1.69
CA ILE A 50 -5.20 -2.81 -1.36
C ILE A 50 -5.81 -3.40 -0.09
N ARG A 51 -6.13 -2.54 0.86
CA ARG A 51 -6.95 -2.90 2.01
C ARG A 51 -8.27 -2.16 1.90
N MET A 52 -9.37 -2.91 1.84
CA MET A 52 -10.73 -2.38 1.90
C MET A 52 -11.36 -2.92 3.18
N ASP A 53 -11.48 -2.05 4.18
CA ASP A 53 -11.92 -2.38 5.55
C ASP A 53 -11.07 -3.50 6.18
N ASN A 54 -11.62 -4.72 6.22
CA ASN A 54 -10.97 -5.91 6.77
C ASN A 54 -10.40 -6.85 5.71
N GLU A 55 -10.60 -6.55 4.43
CA GLU A 55 -10.16 -7.39 3.32
C GLU A 55 -8.88 -6.83 2.70
N GLY A 56 -7.94 -7.73 2.41
CA GLY A 56 -6.67 -7.43 1.77
C GLY A 56 -6.58 -8.08 0.40
N PHE A 57 -6.15 -7.29 -0.59
CA PHE A 57 -6.04 -7.72 -1.97
C PHE A 57 -4.64 -7.42 -2.48
N HIS A 58 -4.03 -8.41 -3.13
CA HIS A 58 -2.86 -8.20 -3.97
C HIS A 58 -3.34 -8.08 -5.40
N THR A 59 -3.06 -6.95 -6.05
CA THR A 59 -3.58 -6.66 -7.39
C THR A 59 -2.46 -6.29 -8.36
N LYS A 60 -2.69 -6.61 -9.64
CA LYS A 60 -1.89 -6.14 -10.76
C LYS A 60 -2.53 -4.89 -11.36
N ILE A 61 -1.76 -3.82 -11.45
CA ILE A 61 -2.17 -2.55 -12.05
C ILE A 61 -1.95 -2.63 -13.55
N LYS A 62 -3.04 -2.51 -14.31
CA LYS A 62 -2.95 -2.29 -15.76
C LYS A 62 -2.72 -0.80 -16.05
N PRO A 63 -1.57 -0.42 -16.65
CA PRO A 63 -1.30 0.95 -17.04
C PRO A 63 -2.41 1.52 -17.93
N PHE A 64 -2.71 2.81 -17.77
CA PHE A 64 -3.83 3.46 -18.47
C PHE A 64 -3.73 3.29 -19.99
N TYR A 65 -2.55 3.50 -20.57
CA TYR A 65 -2.33 3.40 -22.02
C TYR A 65 -2.51 1.98 -22.60
N GLN A 66 -2.64 0.96 -21.76
CA GLN A 66 -2.92 -0.42 -22.19
C GLN A 66 -4.40 -0.80 -22.05
N ARG A 67 -5.22 0.08 -21.47
CA ARG A 67 -6.67 -0.12 -21.35
C ARG A 67 -7.27 0.19 -22.73
N VAL A 68 -7.94 -0.81 -23.31
CA VAL A 68 -8.68 -0.70 -24.58
C VAL A 68 -10.00 0.00 -24.32
#